data_AF-A0A957W6E2-F1
#
_entry.id   AF-A0A957W6E2-F1
#
_cell.length_a   1.000
_cell.length_b   1.000
_cell.length_c   1.000
_cell.angle_alpha   90.00
_cell.angle_beta   90.00
_cell.angle_gamma   90.00
#
_symmetry.space_group_name_H-M   'P 1'
#
loop_
_entity.id
_entity.type
_entity.pdbx_description
1 polymer ?
#
loop_
_entity_poly.entity_id
_entity_poly.type
_entity_poly.pdbx_seq_one_letter_code
_entity_poly.pdbx_strand_id
1 'polypeptide(L)'
;MAFFLGLTVLMLYPLSLRLTTMVPEPTDPLLNAWRMQWNAHALLSSPAESAHIFDTNIFYPFPLTLAYSEHFLLIAAQVLPFLVITDSHLVGMNLSVMITFVLSGYAMYLLVTAWTANRWAGLVAGVIFAFSP
;
A
#
# COMPACT_ATOMS: atom_id res chain seq x y z
N MET A 1 3.04 17.90 2.65
CA MET A 1 2.27 16.73 3.13
C MET A 1 0.76 16.96 3.08
N ALA A 2 0.17 17.86 3.89
CA ALA A 2 -1.30 18.07 3.95
C ALA A 2 -1.97 18.34 2.59
N PHE A 3 -1.32 19.13 1.73
CA PHE A 3 -1.79 19.36 0.35
C PHE A 3 -1.93 18.04 -0.43
N PHE A 4 -0.90 17.19 -0.42
CA PHE A 4 -0.93 15.89 -1.10
C PHE A 4 -1.94 14.93 -0.48
N LEU A 5 -2.14 14.95 0.84
CA LEU A 5 -3.22 14.20 1.51
C LEU A 5 -4.60 14.58 0.96
N GLY A 6 -4.91 15.88 0.91
CA GLY A 6 -6.18 16.36 0.36
C GLY A 6 -6.36 16.03 -1.11
N LEU A 7 -5.30 16.20 -1.91
CA LEU A 7 -5.33 15.89 -3.33
C LEU A 7 -5.49 14.40 -3.61
N THR A 8 -4.84 13.52 -2.83
CA THR A 8 -5.03 12.07 -2.92
C THR A 8 -6.48 11.68 -2.61
N VAL A 9 -7.08 12.23 -1.54
CA VAL A 9 -8.49 11.94 -1.21
C VAL A 9 -9.43 12.32 -2.36
N LEU A 10 -9.16 13.44 -3.03
CA LEU A 10 -9.96 13.94 -4.14
C LEU A 10 -9.74 13.13 -5.43
N MET A 11 -8.49 12.87 -5.81
CA MET A 11 -8.14 12.19 -7.07
C MET A 11 -8.45 10.70 -7.05
N LEU A 12 -8.37 10.06 -5.88
CA LEU A 12 -8.71 8.64 -5.72
C LEU A 12 -10.18 8.44 -5.33
N TYR A 13 -11.06 9.40 -5.59
CA TYR A 13 -12.50 9.16 -5.47
C TYR A 13 -12.94 8.13 -6.55
N PRO A 14 -13.73 7.08 -6.23
CA PRO A 14 -14.41 6.83 -4.95
C PRO A 14 -13.64 5.92 -3.96
N LEU A 15 -12.46 5.42 -4.32
CA LEU A 15 -11.63 4.55 -3.47
C LEU A 15 -11.38 5.16 -2.09
N SER A 16 -11.12 6.47 -2.02
CA SER A 16 -10.89 7.20 -0.77
C SER A 16 -12.06 7.13 0.23
N LEU A 17 -13.29 6.89 -0.24
CA LEU A 17 -14.49 6.73 0.59
C LEU A 17 -14.96 5.28 0.72
N ARG A 18 -14.38 4.36 -0.06
CA ARG A 18 -14.80 2.97 -0.18
C ARG A 18 -13.66 1.99 0.07
N LEU A 19 -12.83 2.27 1.07
CA LEU A 19 -11.64 1.47 1.39
C LEU A 19 -11.91 -0.02 1.63
N THR A 20 -13.10 -0.37 2.13
CA THR A 20 -13.48 -1.76 2.45
C THR A 20 -14.14 -2.50 1.30
N THR A 21 -14.49 -1.82 0.20
CA THR A 21 -15.34 -2.40 -0.86
C THR A 21 -14.84 -2.12 -2.28
N MET A 22 -14.00 -1.10 -2.47
CA MET A 22 -13.48 -0.75 -3.77
C MET A 22 -12.44 -1.76 -4.23
N VAL A 23 -12.65 -2.29 -5.43
CA VAL A 23 -11.75 -3.20 -6.14
C VAL A 23 -11.70 -2.71 -7.59
N PRO A 24 -10.60 -2.10 -8.05
CA PRO A 24 -10.49 -1.57 -9.42
C PRO A 24 -10.66 -2.65 -10.50
N GLU A 25 -10.06 -3.83 -10.27
CA GLU A 25 -10.23 -5.04 -11.09
C GLU A 25 -10.17 -6.31 -10.23
N PRO A 26 -10.82 -7.42 -10.64
CA PRO A 26 -11.06 -8.57 -9.76
C PRO A 26 -9.87 -9.52 -9.58
N THR A 27 -8.66 -9.16 -10.00
CA THR A 27 -7.50 -10.06 -10.02
C THR A 27 -6.39 -9.55 -9.08
N ASP A 28 -5.51 -8.69 -9.58
CA ASP A 28 -4.28 -8.29 -8.88
C ASP A 28 -4.54 -7.58 -7.53
N PRO A 29 -5.53 -6.69 -7.38
CA PRO A 29 -5.84 -6.07 -6.10
C PRO A 29 -6.25 -7.07 -5.02
N LEU A 30 -7.00 -8.12 -5.39
CA LEU A 30 -7.41 -9.17 -4.46
C LEU A 30 -6.22 -10.03 -4.03
N LEU A 31 -5.32 -10.33 -4.97
CA LEU A 31 -4.09 -11.06 -4.68
C LEU A 31 -3.18 -10.27 -3.73
N ASN A 32 -3.05 -8.95 -3.94
CA ASN A 32 -2.31 -8.06 -3.05
C ASN A 32 -2.95 -7.96 -1.66
N ALA A 33 -4.28 -7.84 -1.59
CA ALA A 33 -5.01 -7.85 -0.33
C ALA A 33 -4.78 -9.16 0.45
N TRP A 34 -4.83 -10.30 -0.22
CA TRP A 34 -4.53 -11.60 0.38
C TRP A 34 -3.08 -11.66 0.92
N ARG A 35 -2.08 -11.21 0.16
CA ARG A 35 -0.66 -11.16 0.62
C ARG A 35 -0.51 -10.33 1.88
N MET A 36 -1.13 -9.14 1.91
CA MET A 36 -1.09 -8.27 3.08
C MET A 36 -1.75 -8.91 4.30
N GLN A 37 -2.88 -9.59 4.12
CA GLN A 37 -3.53 -10.31 5.21
C GLN A 37 -2.69 -11.49 5.70
N TRP A 38 -2.10 -12.27 4.80
CA TRP A 38 -1.20 -13.36 5.16
C TRP A 38 -0.02 -12.85 6.01
N ASN A 39 0.62 -11.76 5.58
CA ASN A 39 1.69 -11.14 6.35
C ASN A 39 1.22 -10.67 7.72
N ALA A 40 0.05 -10.04 7.82
CA ALA A 40 -0.51 -9.64 9.11
C ALA A 40 -0.77 -10.85 10.01
N HIS A 41 -1.37 -11.91 9.47
CA HIS A 41 -1.59 -13.16 10.20
C HIS A 41 -0.27 -13.75 10.73
N ALA A 42 0.73 -13.92 9.86
CA ALA A 42 2.03 -14.50 10.21
C ALA A 42 2.87 -13.62 11.17
N LEU A 43 2.69 -12.29 11.14
CA LEU A 43 3.38 -11.37 12.06
C LEU A 43 2.72 -11.32 13.44
N LEU A 44 1.43 -11.62 13.53
CA LEU A 44 0.65 -11.58 14.78
C LEU A 44 0.52 -12.96 15.44
N SER A 45 0.88 -14.02 14.72
CA SER A 45 0.93 -15.39 15.22
C SER A 45 2.12 -15.64 16.15
N SER A 46 2.26 -16.88 16.63
CA SER A 46 3.40 -17.27 17.46
C SER A 46 4.74 -17.10 16.72
N PRO A 47 5.88 -16.90 17.43
CA PRO A 47 7.19 -16.75 16.79
C PRO A 47 7.59 -17.93 15.90
N ALA A 48 7.10 -19.13 16.20
CA ALA A 48 7.30 -20.32 15.38
C ALA A 48 6.55 -20.21 14.04
N GLU A 49 5.32 -19.68 14.04
CA GLU A 49 4.55 -19.45 12.83
C GLU A 49 5.12 -18.28 12.00
N SER A 50 5.63 -17.22 12.66
CA SER A 50 6.32 -16.13 11.96
C SER A 50 7.57 -16.58 11.21
N ALA A 51 8.25 -17.65 11.67
CA ALA A 51 9.37 -18.25 10.94
C ALA A 51 8.94 -18.90 9.61
N HIS A 52 7.65 -19.22 9.47
CA HIS A 52 7.04 -19.82 8.27
C HIS A 52 6.25 -18.80 7.44
N ILE A 53 6.59 -17.50 7.53
CA ILE A 53 5.90 -16.45 6.78
C ILE A 53 5.93 -16.66 5.26
N PHE A 54 6.91 -17.40 4.74
CA PHE A 54 7.00 -17.71 3.32
C PHE A 54 6.14 -18.90 2.88
N ASP A 55 5.64 -19.73 3.81
CA ASP A 55 4.87 -20.94 3.54
C ASP A 55 3.36 -20.65 3.49
N THR A 56 2.92 -19.98 2.42
CA THR A 56 1.52 -19.55 2.26
C THR A 56 0.58 -20.67 1.81
N ASN A 57 -0.73 -20.41 1.89
CA ASN A 57 -1.80 -21.36 1.53
C ASN A 57 -2.08 -21.48 0.01
N ILE A 58 -1.13 -21.13 -0.87
CA ILE A 58 -1.25 -21.31 -2.32
C ILE A 58 -0.29 -22.37 -2.84
N PHE A 59 -0.58 -22.91 -4.03
CA PHE A 59 0.30 -23.84 -4.76
C PHE A 59 0.71 -25.10 -3.96
N TYR A 60 -0.19 -25.68 -3.17
CA TYR A 60 0.09 -26.98 -2.53
C TYR A 60 0.53 -28.05 -3.56
N PRO A 61 1.58 -28.84 -3.31
CA PRO A 61 2.36 -28.98 -2.07
C PRO A 61 3.69 -28.19 -2.04
N PHE A 62 3.86 -27.16 -2.86
CA PHE A 62 5.12 -26.44 -2.95
C PHE A 62 5.40 -25.62 -1.67
N PRO A 63 6.65 -25.58 -1.16
CA PRO A 63 7.05 -24.76 -0.02
C PRO A 63 7.46 -23.34 -0.45
N LEU A 64 7.57 -22.41 0.51
CA LEU A 64 8.06 -21.03 0.30
C LEU A 64 7.29 -20.27 -0.78
N THR A 65 6.00 -20.53 -0.90
CA THR A 65 5.16 -20.04 -2.00
C THR A 65 4.99 -18.53 -2.02
N LEU A 66 5.22 -17.82 -0.91
CA LEU A 66 5.30 -16.35 -0.91
C LEU A 66 6.52 -15.83 -1.68
N ALA A 67 7.63 -16.59 -1.70
CA ALA A 67 8.88 -16.19 -2.38
C ALA A 67 8.78 -16.30 -3.91
N TYR A 68 7.76 -16.98 -4.43
CA TYR A 68 7.45 -17.00 -5.86
C TYR A 68 6.73 -15.72 -6.32
N SER A 69 6.51 -14.80 -5.38
CA SER A 69 5.70 -13.61 -5.53
C SER A 69 6.37 -12.41 -4.85
N GLU A 70 5.87 -11.22 -5.14
CA GLU A 70 6.17 -10.04 -4.32
C GLU A 70 5.65 -10.28 -2.90
N HIS A 71 6.53 -10.17 -1.91
CA HIS A 71 6.19 -10.58 -0.54
C HIS A 71 5.34 -9.56 0.22
N PHE A 72 5.33 -8.27 -0.18
CA PHE A 72 4.56 -7.19 0.45
C PHE A 72 4.76 -6.97 1.97
N LEU A 73 5.68 -7.69 2.61
CA LEU A 73 5.92 -7.66 4.06
C LEU A 73 5.99 -6.25 4.65
N LEU A 74 6.83 -5.37 4.09
CA LEU A 74 7.02 -4.03 4.63
C LEU A 74 5.78 -3.15 4.43
N ILE A 75 5.10 -3.31 3.30
CA ILE A 75 3.88 -2.58 2.98
C ILE A 75 2.77 -3.03 3.95
N ALA A 76 2.65 -4.34 4.20
CA ALA A 76 1.71 -4.90 5.17
C ALA A 76 2.02 -4.41 6.60
N ALA A 77 3.30 -4.35 6.99
CA ALA A 77 3.72 -3.83 8.29
C ALA A 77 3.34 -2.35 8.47
N GLN A 78 3.42 -1.54 7.41
CA GLN A 78 3.03 -0.13 7.43
C GLN A 78 1.53 0.07 7.71
N VAL A 79 0.68 -0.83 7.23
CA VAL A 79 -0.78 -0.77 7.40
C VAL A 79 -1.31 -1.76 8.44
N LEU A 80 -0.42 -2.43 9.19
CA LEU A 80 -0.76 -3.49 10.13
C LEU A 80 -1.83 -3.07 11.17
N PRO A 81 -1.78 -1.88 11.78
CA PRO A 81 -2.83 -1.47 12.73
C PRO A 81 -4.23 -1.46 12.09
N PHE A 82 -4.34 -1.09 10.81
CA PHE A 82 -5.60 -1.04 10.10
C PHE A 82 -6.11 -2.42 9.68
N LEU A 83 -5.18 -3.35 9.39
CA LEU A 83 -5.50 -4.75 9.10
C LEU A 83 -6.01 -5.51 10.33
N VAL A 84 -5.63 -5.11 11.55
CA VAL A 84 -6.09 -5.74 12.80
C VAL A 84 -7.41 -5.17 13.29
N ILE A 85 -7.64 -3.87 13.08
CA ILE A 85 -8.85 -3.18 13.57
C ILE A 85 -10.03 -3.36 12.59
N THR A 86 -9.76 -3.68 11.32
CA THR A 86 -10.81 -3.79 10.29
C THR A 86 -10.98 -5.22 9.82
N ASP A 87 -12.23 -5.68 9.73
CA ASP A 87 -12.56 -7.03 9.23
C ASP A 87 -12.40 -7.19 7.70
N SER A 88 -11.96 -6.14 7.00
CA SER A 88 -11.88 -6.12 5.54
C SER A 88 -10.44 -6.22 5.05
N HIS A 89 -10.14 -7.30 4.33
CA HIS A 89 -8.86 -7.54 3.64
C HIS A 89 -8.47 -6.41 2.67
N LEU A 90 -9.44 -5.68 2.11
CA LEU A 90 -9.20 -4.62 1.14
C LEU A 90 -8.62 -3.33 1.74
N VAL A 91 -8.76 -3.12 3.06
CA VAL A 91 -8.34 -1.85 3.68
C VAL A 91 -6.84 -1.69 3.61
N GLY A 92 -6.06 -2.75 3.86
CA GLY A 92 -4.61 -2.68 3.75
C GLY A 92 -4.19 -2.23 2.35
N MET A 93 -4.70 -2.89 1.31
CA MET A 93 -4.35 -2.58 -0.07
C MET A 93 -4.76 -1.16 -0.47
N ASN A 94 -6.02 -0.79 -0.25
CA ASN A 94 -6.52 0.53 -0.64
C ASN A 94 -5.85 1.67 0.14
N LEU A 95 -5.56 1.46 1.42
CA LEU A 95 -4.82 2.43 2.23
C LEU A 95 -3.36 2.55 1.80
N SER A 96 -2.69 1.44 1.49
CA SER A 96 -1.34 1.45 0.95
C SER A 96 -1.27 2.23 -0.36
N VAL A 97 -2.25 2.09 -1.25
CA VAL A 97 -2.34 2.90 -2.47
C VAL A 97 -2.41 4.38 -2.12
N MET A 98 -3.32 4.80 -1.24
CA MET A 98 -3.42 6.22 -0.84
C MET A 98 -2.12 6.75 -0.24
N ILE A 99 -1.49 5.98 0.64
CA ILE A 99 -0.20 6.33 1.25
C ILE A 99 0.87 6.51 0.17
N THR A 100 0.95 5.63 -0.83
CA THR A 100 1.89 5.74 -1.94
C THR A 100 1.72 7.06 -2.69
N PHE A 101 0.49 7.45 -3.05
CA PHE A 101 0.26 8.73 -3.75
C PHE A 101 0.72 9.94 -2.91
N VAL A 102 0.43 9.93 -1.61
CA VAL A 102 0.83 11.01 -0.70
C VAL A 102 2.35 11.10 -0.56
N LEU A 103 3.00 9.97 -0.31
CA LEU A 103 4.45 9.91 -0.11
C LEU A 103 5.21 10.20 -1.40
N SER A 104 4.76 9.68 -2.55
CA SER A 104 5.35 9.94 -3.86
C SER A 104 5.30 11.41 -4.23
N GLY A 105 4.12 12.05 -4.11
CA GLY A 105 3.97 13.48 -4.40
C GLY A 105 4.80 14.35 -3.46
N TYR A 106 4.80 14.00 -2.17
CA TYR A 106 5.57 14.75 -1.17
C TYR A 106 7.09 14.57 -1.34
N ALA A 107 7.56 13.36 -1.62
CA ALA A 107 8.97 13.07 -1.88
C ALA A 107 9.47 13.81 -3.13
N MET A 108 8.70 13.80 -4.21
CA MET A 108 9.05 14.55 -5.42
C MET A 108 9.06 16.07 -5.18
N TYR A 109 8.09 16.58 -4.42
CA TYR A 109 8.11 17.98 -3.97
C TYR A 109 9.40 18.34 -3.22
N LEU A 110 9.82 17.50 -2.27
CA LEU A 110 11.04 17.72 -1.51
C LEU A 110 12.28 17.67 -2.40
N LEU A 111 12.37 16.67 -3.28
CA LEU A 111 13.48 16.49 -4.21
C LEU A 111 13.69 17.71 -5.10
N VAL A 112 12.63 18.17 -5.77
CA VAL A 112 12.71 19.29 -6.72
C VAL A 112 12.91 20.62 -6.01
N THR A 113 12.31 20.80 -4.83
CA THR A 113 12.56 21.99 -4.00
C THR A 113 14.02 22.03 -3.54
N ALA A 114 14.59 20.90 -3.16
CA ALA A 114 16.00 20.82 -2.75
C ALA A 114 16.96 21.12 -3.91
N TRP A 115 16.62 20.73 -5.14
CA TRP A 115 17.46 20.97 -6.31
C TRP A 115 17.34 22.39 -6.88
N THR A 116 16.12 22.95 -6.91
CA THR A 116 15.84 24.23 -7.58
C THR A 116 15.77 25.43 -6.63
N ALA A 117 15.74 25.17 -5.31
CA ALA A 117 15.38 26.15 -4.28
C ALA A 117 14.00 26.83 -4.49
N ASN A 118 13.14 26.28 -5.37
CA ASN A 118 11.83 26.82 -5.71
C ASN A 118 10.69 25.86 -5.29
N ARG A 119 9.91 26.29 -4.29
CA ARG A 119 8.80 25.51 -3.75
C ARG A 119 7.65 25.32 -4.75
N TRP A 120 7.42 26.27 -5.65
CA TRP A 120 6.37 26.15 -6.66
C TRP A 120 6.73 25.14 -7.74
N ALA A 121 8.00 25.16 -8.19
CA ALA A 121 8.51 24.13 -9.10
C ALA A 121 8.39 22.74 -8.47
N GLY A 122 8.75 22.61 -7.18
CA GLY A 122 8.55 21.38 -6.43
C GLY A 122 7.09 20.95 -6.33
N LEU A 123 6.17 21.89 -6.08
CA LEU A 123 4.74 21.58 -5.93
C LEU A 123 4.18 21.04 -7.25
N VAL A 124 4.46 21.72 -8.36
CA VAL A 124 4.04 21.31 -9.70
C VAL A 124 4.61 19.94 -10.04
N ALA A 125 5.91 19.71 -9.81
CA ALA A 125 6.54 18.43 -10.07
C ALA A 125 5.95 17.30 -9.22
N GLY A 126 5.66 17.57 -7.94
CA GLY A 126 5.02 16.59 -7.05
C GLY A 126 3.60 16.22 -7.50
N VAL A 127 2.82 17.19 -7.97
CA VAL A 127 1.48 16.92 -8.53
C VAL A 127 1.58 16.08 -9.80
N ILE A 128 2.46 16.45 -10.73
CA ILE A 128 2.64 15.72 -11.99
C ILE A 128 3.10 14.28 -11.71
N PHE A 129 4.11 14.11 -10.86
CA PHE A 129 4.66 12.79 -10.57
C PHE A 129 3.64 11.86 -9.89
N ALA A 130 2.83 12.37 -8.98
CA ALA A 130 1.88 11.54 -8.25
C ALA A 130 0.57 11.28 -9.01
N PHE A 131 0.11 12.19 -9.87
CA PHE A 131 -1.26 12.14 -10.41
C PHE A 131 -1.36 12.24 -11.94
N SER A 132 -0.25 12.32 -12.68
CA SER A 132 -0.30 12.20 -14.14
C SER A 132 -0.73 10.78 -14.53
N PRO A 133 -1.64 10.63 -15.52
CA PRO A 133 -2.00 9.33 -16.08
C PRO A 133 -0.86 8.70 -16.88
#